data_AF-A0A4Y9RW82-F1
#
_entry.id   AF-A0A4Y9RW82-F1
#
_cell.length_a   1.000
_cell.length_b   1.000
_cell.length_c   1.000
_cell.angle_alpha   90.00
_cell.angle_beta   90.00
_cell.angle_gamma   90.00
#
_symmetry.space_group_name_H-M   'P 1'
#
loop_
_entity.id
_entity.type
_entity.pdbx_description
1 polymer ?
#
loop_
_entity_poly.entity_id
_entity_poly.type
_entity_poly.pdbx_seq_one_letter_code
_entity_poly.pdbx_strand_id
1 'polypeptide(L)'
;MTVNNDATKTAWVDPDDAPELDDAWFEKADHHRGEVLVRRGRPKGADKVSTTIRFDADVLAAFKQDGAGWQTRMNQALREWLARKSAA
;
A
#
# COMPACT_ATOMS: atom_id res chain seq x y z
N MET A 1 51.51 -24.86 -41.08
CA MET A 1 50.36 -25.69 -40.66
C MET A 1 49.20 -24.75 -40.34
N THR A 2 48.00 -25.13 -40.75
CA THR A 2 46.81 -24.29 -41.02
C THR A 2 46.24 -23.59 -39.79
N VAL A 3 45.84 -22.33 -39.97
CA VAL A 3 45.06 -21.56 -39.00
C VAL A 3 43.59 -21.96 -39.16
N ASN A 4 42.97 -22.52 -38.12
CA ASN A 4 41.55 -22.82 -38.12
C ASN A 4 40.82 -21.51 -37.79
N ASN A 5 40.10 -20.96 -38.76
CA ASN A 5 39.26 -19.79 -38.56
C ASN A 5 37.92 -20.31 -38.04
N ASP A 6 37.59 -20.02 -36.77
CA ASP A 6 36.31 -20.35 -36.16
C ASP A 6 35.20 -19.54 -36.84
N ALA A 7 34.67 -20.10 -37.93
CA ALA A 7 33.49 -19.61 -38.61
C ALA A 7 32.24 -20.03 -37.85
N THR A 8 32.06 -19.53 -36.62
CA THR A 8 30.77 -19.63 -35.94
C THR A 8 29.89 -18.51 -36.47
N LYS A 9 29.07 -18.89 -37.44
CA LYS A 9 28.05 -18.09 -38.12
C LYS A 9 27.21 -17.32 -37.10
N THR A 10 26.89 -16.07 -37.45
CA THR A 10 25.92 -15.20 -36.78
C THR A 10 24.71 -16.02 -36.34
N ALA A 11 24.42 -16.04 -35.04
CA ALA A 11 23.24 -16.69 -34.51
C ALA A 11 22.01 -16.04 -35.19
N TRP A 12 21.20 -16.86 -35.85
CA TRP A 12 19.93 -16.41 -36.40
C TRP A 12 19.05 -15.98 -35.24
N VAL A 13 18.73 -14.69 -35.18
CA VAL A 13 17.82 -14.12 -34.18
C VAL A 13 16.42 -14.31 -34.71
N ASP A 14 15.59 -15.06 -33.98
CA ASP A 14 14.19 -15.27 -34.34
C ASP A 14 13.47 -13.90 -34.29
N PRO A 15 12.79 -13.47 -35.36
CA PRO A 15 12.02 -12.23 -35.35
C PRO A 15 10.92 -12.18 -34.28
N ASP A 16 10.45 -13.34 -33.81
CA ASP A 16 9.49 -13.48 -32.70
C ASP A 16 10.17 -13.76 -31.35
N ASP A 17 11.52 -13.74 -31.27
CA ASP A 17 12.21 -13.94 -29.98
C ASP A 17 11.84 -12.81 -29.02
N ALA A 18 11.40 -13.20 -27.82
CA ALA A 18 11.00 -12.23 -26.81
C ALA A 18 12.25 -11.47 -26.31
N PRO A 19 12.16 -10.15 -26.11
CA PRO A 19 13.27 -9.40 -25.55
C PRO A 19 13.61 -9.93 -24.16
N GLU A 20 14.90 -9.85 -23.79
CA GLU A 20 15.34 -10.23 -22.46
C GLU A 20 14.62 -9.41 -21.39
N LEU A 21 14.19 -10.07 -20.32
CA LEU A 21 13.56 -9.43 -19.17
C LEU A 21 14.64 -8.74 -18.33
N ASP A 22 15.07 -7.57 -18.79
CA ASP A 22 16.06 -6.74 -18.10
C ASP A 22 15.47 -6.01 -16.88
N ASP A 23 16.34 -5.43 -16.05
CA ASP A 23 15.93 -4.69 -14.85
C ASP A 23 15.00 -3.51 -15.20
N ALA A 24 15.16 -2.91 -16.39
CA ALA A 24 14.33 -1.81 -16.87
C ALA A 24 12.89 -2.26 -17.22
N TRP A 25 12.73 -3.50 -17.69
CA TRP A 25 11.45 -4.15 -17.87
C TRP A 25 10.80 -4.43 -16.52
N PHE A 26 11.54 -4.98 -15.55
CA PHE A 26 11.04 -5.23 -14.20
C PHE A 26 10.67 -3.96 -13.44
N GLU A 27 11.35 -2.84 -13.70
CA GLU A 27 11.04 -1.54 -13.10
C GLU A 27 9.65 -1.02 -13.51
N LYS A 28 9.24 -1.32 -14.76
CA LYS A 28 7.93 -0.94 -15.31
C LYS A 28 6.87 -2.02 -15.16
N ALA A 29 7.24 -3.21 -14.67
CA ALA A 29 6.35 -4.35 -14.59
C ALA A 29 5.30 -4.17 -13.48
N ASP A 30 4.04 -4.32 -13.87
CA ASP A 30 2.90 -4.34 -12.96
C ASP A 30 2.85 -5.67 -12.19
N HIS A 31 2.85 -5.60 -10.85
CA HIS A 31 2.75 -6.80 -10.02
C HIS A 31 1.28 -7.21 -9.86
N HIS A 32 0.88 -8.31 -10.50
CA HIS A 32 -0.46 -8.88 -10.35
C HIS A 32 -0.46 -10.07 -9.38
N ARG A 33 -1.50 -10.17 -8.56
CA ARG A 33 -1.83 -11.38 -7.80
C ARG A 33 -3.20 -11.87 -8.24
N GLY A 34 -3.22 -12.89 -9.10
CA GLY A 34 -4.43 -13.27 -9.83
C GLY A 34 -4.84 -12.16 -10.81
N GLU A 35 -6.12 -11.81 -10.87
CA GLU A 35 -6.63 -10.72 -11.73
C GLU A 35 -6.42 -9.31 -11.14
N VAL A 36 -5.88 -9.20 -9.92
CA VAL A 36 -5.78 -7.92 -9.20
C VAL A 36 -4.39 -7.32 -9.31
N LEU A 37 -4.32 -6.09 -9.84
CA LEU A 37 -3.11 -5.26 -9.85
C LEU A 37 -2.76 -4.81 -8.42
N VAL A 38 -1.62 -5.28 -7.91
CA VAL A 38 -1.08 -4.87 -6.60
C VAL A 38 -0.42 -3.51 -6.75
N ARG A 39 -1.21 -2.44 -6.58
CA ARG A 39 -0.67 -1.07 -6.54
C ARG A 39 0.31 -0.93 -5.37
N ARG A 40 1.58 -0.66 -5.67
CA ARG A 40 2.58 -0.29 -4.65
C ARG A 40 2.25 1.10 -4.10
N GLY A 41 1.88 1.18 -2.80
CA GLY A 41 1.55 2.44 -2.13
C GLY A 41 1.02 2.24 -0.70
N ARG A 42 0.97 3.32 0.10
CA ARG A 42 0.37 3.33 1.45
C ARG A 42 -1.05 2.74 1.35
N PRO A 43 -1.43 1.79 2.21
CA PRO A 43 -2.76 1.19 2.16
C PRO A 43 -3.83 2.28 2.11
N LYS A 44 -4.73 2.15 1.13
CA LYS A 44 -5.86 3.06 0.92
C LYS A 44 -6.87 2.81 2.03
N GLY A 45 -6.74 3.51 3.16
CA GLY A 45 -7.59 3.22 4.32
C GLY A 45 -7.26 4.00 5.59
N ALA A 46 -6.86 5.26 5.49
CA ALA A 46 -6.98 6.14 6.65
C ALA A 46 -8.40 6.72 6.66
N ASP A 47 -9.40 5.92 7.07
CA ASP A 47 -10.79 6.37 7.24
C ASP A 47 -10.95 7.39 8.40
N LYS A 48 -9.83 7.76 9.03
CA LYS A 48 -9.75 8.75 10.09
C LYS A 48 -9.48 10.11 9.46
N VAL A 49 -10.51 10.95 9.43
CA VAL A 49 -10.38 12.35 9.04
C VAL A 49 -9.92 13.16 10.25
N SER A 50 -8.86 13.97 10.07
CA SER A 50 -8.43 14.93 11.09
C SER A 50 -9.31 16.17 11.00
N THR A 51 -10.04 16.47 12.07
CA THR A 51 -10.91 17.64 12.17
C THR A 51 -10.62 18.37 13.48
N THR A 52 -10.63 19.71 13.45
CA THR A 52 -10.48 20.52 14.66
C THR A 52 -11.86 20.73 15.29
N ILE A 53 -12.08 20.16 16.47
CA ILE A 53 -13.31 20.27 17.27
C ILE A 53 -12.93 20.76 18.66
N ARG A 54 -13.75 21.63 19.25
CA ARG A 54 -13.59 22.07 20.64
C ARG A 54 -14.34 21.11 21.56
N PHE A 55 -13.66 20.67 22.61
CA PHE A 55 -14.23 19.86 23.70
C PHE A 55 -14.12 20.63 25.01
N ASP A 56 -15.01 20.35 25.94
CA ASP A 56 -14.91 20.87 27.30
C ASP A 56 -13.64 20.36 28.00
N ALA A 57 -13.10 21.19 28.88
CA ALA A 57 -11.79 20.95 29.51
C ALA A 57 -11.82 19.73 30.44
N ASP A 58 -12.92 19.51 31.14
CA ASP A 58 -13.18 18.39 32.04
C ASP A 58 -13.26 17.06 31.29
N VAL A 59 -13.95 17.04 30.14
CA VAL A 59 -14.05 15.86 29.26
C VAL A 59 -12.67 15.47 28.74
N LEU A 60 -11.88 16.43 28.26
CA LEU A 60 -10.52 16.16 27.81
C LEU A 60 -9.62 15.71 28.96
N ALA A 61 -9.77 16.28 30.15
CA ALA A 61 -9.00 15.87 31.32
C ALA A 61 -9.29 14.42 31.70
N ALA A 62 -10.56 14.02 31.74
CA ALA A 62 -10.98 12.66 32.06
C ALA A 62 -10.37 11.63 31.10
N PHE A 63 -10.44 11.85 29.78
CA PHE A 63 -9.85 10.91 28.82
C PHE A 63 -8.32 10.91 28.88
N LYS A 64 -7.68 12.07 29.07
CA LYS A 64 -6.21 12.15 29.16
C LYS A 64 -5.65 11.47 30.42
N GLN A 65 -6.42 11.41 31.52
CA GLN A 65 -6.02 10.71 32.75
C GLN A 65 -5.77 9.21 32.50
N ASP A 66 -6.50 8.60 31.56
CA ASP A 66 -6.30 7.20 31.17
C ASP A 66 -4.97 6.95 30.41
N GLY A 67 -4.17 7.99 30.16
CA GLY A 67 -2.83 7.87 29.57
C GLY A 67 -2.83 7.58 28.06
N ALA A 68 -1.86 6.76 27.62
CA ALA A 68 -1.67 6.46 26.20
C ALA A 68 -2.94 5.85 25.56
N GLY A 69 -3.25 6.29 24.33
CA GLY A 69 -4.42 5.82 23.59
C GLY A 69 -5.75 6.51 23.95
N TRP A 70 -5.73 7.59 24.73
CA TRP A 70 -6.96 8.32 25.12
C TRP A 70 -7.82 8.78 23.93
N GLN A 71 -7.20 9.17 22.82
CA GLN A 71 -7.94 9.53 21.59
C GLN A 71 -8.69 8.34 20.98
N THR A 72 -8.11 7.14 21.06
CA THR A 72 -8.77 5.90 20.58
C THR A 72 -9.97 5.56 21.46
N ARG A 73 -9.82 5.65 22.79
CA ARG A 73 -10.94 5.45 23.74
C ARG A 73 -12.05 6.48 23.52
N MET A 74 -11.70 7.75 23.33
CA MET A 74 -12.66 8.81 23.00
C MET A 74 -13.43 8.50 21.71
N ASN A 75 -12.76 8.00 20.66
CA ASN A 75 -13.41 7.59 19.42
C ASN A 75 -14.36 6.39 19.63
N GLN A 76 -13.97 5.41 20.45
CA GLN A 76 -14.82 4.27 20.79
C GLN A 76 -16.09 4.72 21.53
N ALA A 77 -15.96 5.60 22.53
CA ALA A 77 -17.11 6.16 23.26
C ALA A 77 -18.09 6.89 22.32
N LEU A 78 -17.58 7.65 21.35
CA LEU A 78 -18.41 8.31 20.34
C LEU A 78 -19.15 7.30 19.45
N ARG A 79 -18.50 6.20 19.06
CA ARG A 79 -19.12 5.13 18.26
C ARG A 79 -20.23 4.42 19.03
N GLU A 80 -20.00 4.08 20.29
CA GLU A 80 -21.00 3.46 21.16
C GLU A 80 -22.21 4.38 21.36
N TRP A 81 -21.96 5.67 21.59
CA TRP A 81 -23.04 6.66 21.71
C TRP A 81 -23.87 6.75 20.43
N LEU A 82 -23.24 6.76 19.26
CA LEU A 82 -23.93 6.75 17.97
C LEU A 82 -24.76 5.48 17.77
N ALA A 83 -24.19 4.31 18.09
CA ALA A 83 -24.89 3.03 17.98
C ALA A 83 -26.14 2.99 18.88
N ARG A 84 -26.03 3.47 20.12
CA ARG A 84 -27.17 3.61 21.04
C ARG A 84 -28.20 4.60 20.53
N LYS A 85 -27.78 5.72 19.93
CA LYS A 85 -28.69 6.72 19.36
C LYS A 85 -29.44 6.18 18.14
N SER A 86 -28.81 5.36 17.30
CA SER A 86 -29.46 4.78 16.11
C SER A 86 -30.38 3.60 16.42
N ALA A 87 -30.24 3.00 17.61
CA ALA A 87 -31.07 1.89 18.07
C ALA A 87 -32.36 2.35 18.79
N ALA A 88 -32.55 3.66 18.96
CA ALA A 88 -33.74 4.30 19.51
C ALA A 88 -34.51 5.01 18.40
#